data_AF-A0A8J6U0N5-F1
#
_entry.id   AF-A0A8J6U0N5-F1
#
_cell.length_a   1.000
_cell.length_b   1.000
_cell.length_c   1.000
_cell.angle_alpha   90.00
_cell.angle_beta   90.00
_cell.angle_gamma   90.00
#
_symmetry.space_group_name_H-M   'P 1'
#
loop_
_entity.id
_entity.type
_entity.pdbx_description
1 polymer ?
#
loop_
_entity_poly.entity_id
_entity_poly.type
_entity_poly.pdbx_seq_one_letter_code
_entity_poly.pdbx_strand_id
1 'polypeptide(L)' 'GAVIGSNTTAIGVTVDADAGLLVAIAAIDNLTKGTAGGAVQSMNLALGFDETDGLSTVGVAP' A
#
# COMPACT_ATOMS: atom_id res chain seq x y z
N GLY A 1 -2.27 -4.73 9.28
CA GLY A 1 -1.18 -3.98 9.93
C GLY A 1 -1.41 -2.50 9.73
N ALA A 2 -0.85 -1.66 10.60
CA ALA A 2 -0.89 -0.21 10.40
C ALA A 2 -0.18 0.16 9.07
N VAL A 3 -0.74 1.12 8.34
CA VAL A 3 -0.23 1.53 7.02
C VAL A 3 0.33 2.96 7.01
N ILE A 4 0.01 3.77 8.02
CA ILE A 4 0.50 5.14 8.16
C ILE A 4 2.02 5.16 8.18
N GLY A 5 2.64 6.03 7.39
CA GLY A 5 4.08 6.14 7.23
C GLY A 5 4.75 4.98 6.48
N SER A 6 3.98 4.05 5.91
CA SER A 6 4.52 2.92 5.13
C SER A 6 4.15 3.00 3.65
N ASN A 7 4.94 2.32 2.82
CA ASN A 7 4.64 2.11 1.41
C ASN A 7 3.79 0.82 1.18
N THR A 8 2.98 0.42 2.17
CA THR A 8 2.16 -0.79 2.12
C THR A 8 0.71 -0.49 1.75
N THR A 9 0.13 -1.38 0.94
CA THR A 9 -1.33 -1.50 0.77
C THR A 9 -1.80 -2.74 1.52
N ALA A 10 -2.63 -2.57 2.55
CA ALA A 10 -3.29 -3.68 3.22
C ALA A 10 -4.64 -3.95 2.55
N ILE A 11 -4.87 -5.17 2.08
CA ILE A 11 -6.10 -5.57 1.39
C ILE A 11 -6.82 -6.66 2.18
N GLY A 12 -8.10 -6.45 2.46
CA GLY A 12 -9.02 -7.46 2.97
C GLY A 12 -10.12 -7.73 1.95
N VAL A 13 -10.54 -8.99 1.83
CA VAL A 13 -11.61 -9.40 0.91
C VAL A 13 -12.63 -10.23 1.67
N THR A 14 -13.90 -10.01 1.38
CA THR A 14 -15.02 -10.81 1.87
C THR A 14 -16.08 -10.95 0.78
N VAL A 15 -17.02 -11.88 0.97
CA VAL A 15 -18.16 -12.08 0.06
C VAL A 15 -19.44 -11.98 0.87
N ASP A 16 -20.35 -11.12 0.42
CA ASP A 16 -21.75 -11.14 0.83
C ASP A 16 -22.51 -12.05 -0.15
N ALA A 17 -22.82 -13.27 0.31
CA ALA A 17 -23.45 -14.28 -0.53
C ALA A 17 -24.92 -13.97 -0.85
N ASP A 18 -25.64 -13.33 0.08
CA ASP A 18 -27.05 -12.97 -0.08
C ASP A 18 -27.21 -11.83 -1.10
N ALA A 19 -26.28 -10.88 -1.08
CA ALA A 19 -26.21 -9.80 -2.06
C ALA A 19 -25.51 -10.21 -3.37
N GLY A 20 -24.87 -11.38 -3.42
CA GLY A 20 -24.04 -11.81 -4.56
C GLY A 20 -22.86 -10.86 -4.82
N LEU A 21 -22.27 -10.28 -3.78
CA LEU A 21 -21.29 -9.20 -3.87
C LEU A 21 -19.94 -9.61 -3.27
N LEU A 22 -18.87 -9.44 -4.05
CA LEU A 22 -17.49 -9.45 -3.54
C LEU A 22 -17.11 -8.05 -3.04
N VAL A 23 -16.69 -7.95 -1.79
CA VAL A 23 -16.24 -6.70 -1.17
C VAL A 23 -14.74 -6.76 -0.93
N ALA A 24 -14.01 -5.81 -1.50
CA ALA A 24 -12.58 -5.61 -1.25
C ALA A 24 -12.36 -4.26 -0.57
N ILE A 25 -11.58 -4.26 0.51
CA ILE A 25 -11.21 -3.07 1.27
C ILE A 25 -9.70 -2.90 1.17
N ALA A 26 -9.25 -1.70 0.81
CA ALA A 26 -7.84 -1.34 0.76
C ALA A 26 -7.55 -0.18 1.72
N ALA A 27 -6.51 -0.33 2.52
CA ALA A 27 -5.95 0.73 3.36
C ALA A 27 -4.54 1.08 2.90
N ILE A 28 -4.27 2.36 2.72
CA ILE A 28 -2.96 2.93 2.37
C ILE A 28 -2.70 4.18 3.20
N ASP A 29 -1.44 4.57 3.32
CA ASP A 29 -1.09 5.95 3.58
C ASP A 29 -1.17 6.73 2.26
N ASN A 30 -2.02 7.77 2.21
CA ASN A 30 -2.28 8.53 0.99
C ASN A 30 -1.09 9.39 0.55
N LEU A 31 -0.23 9.81 1.48
CA LEU A 31 0.97 10.61 1.18
C LEU A 31 2.17 9.73 0.86
N THR A 32 2.24 8.53 1.43
CA THR A 32 3.28 7.55 1.11
C THR A 32 2.85 6.72 -0.10
N LYS A 33 2.27 5.53 0.08
CA LYS A 33 1.91 4.66 -1.06
C LYS A 33 0.98 5.33 -2.07
N GLY A 34 0.08 6.20 -1.61
CA GLY A 34 -0.85 6.93 -2.49
C GLY A 34 -0.21 8.06 -3.32
N THR A 35 0.97 8.56 -2.94
CA THR A 35 1.62 9.69 -3.63
C THR A 35 3.14 9.55 -3.71
N ALA A 36 3.88 9.97 -2.67
CA ALA A 36 5.33 10.13 -2.75
C ALA A 36 6.07 8.79 -2.75
N GLY A 37 5.61 7.83 -1.94
CA GLY A 37 6.15 6.47 -1.93
C GLY A 37 5.95 5.75 -3.26
N GLY A 38 4.78 5.92 -3.89
CA GLY A 38 4.53 5.40 -5.24
C GLY A 38 5.42 6.05 -6.32
N ALA A 39 5.67 7.36 -6.21
CA ALA A 39 6.59 8.07 -7.09
C ALA A 39 8.04 7.58 -6.93
N VAL A 40 8.53 7.43 -5.69
CA VAL A 40 9.87 6.91 -5.40
C VAL A 40 10.00 5.45 -5.84
N GLN A 41 8.99 4.61 -5.63
CA GLN A 41 8.99 3.21 -6.10
C GLN A 41 9.17 3.13 -7.62
N SER A 42 8.45 3.99 -8.35
CA SER A 42 8.57 4.09 -9.80
C SER A 42 9.95 4.62 -10.23
N MET A 43 10.48 5.60 -9.49
CA MET A 43 11.83 6.16 -9.73
C MET A 43 12.92 5.10 -9.50
N ASN A 44 12.82 4.28 -8.46
CA ASN A 44 13.77 3.20 -8.18
C ASN A 44 13.89 2.27 -9.40
N LEU A 45 12.74 1.81 -9.92
CA LEU A 45 12.69 0.99 -11.14
C LEU A 45 13.28 1.72 -12.36
N ALA A 46 12.94 3.00 -12.55
CA ALA A 46 13.41 3.79 -13.69
C ALA A 46 14.93 4.02 -13.68
N LEU A 47 15.54 4.10 -12.50
CA LEU A 47 16.98 4.33 -12.31
C LEU A 47 17.78 3.04 -12.13
N GLY A 48 17.12 1.87 -12.09
CA GLY A 48 17.76 0.57 -11.89
C GLY A 48 18.18 0.29 -10.44
N PHE A 49 17.57 0.95 -9.48
CA PHE A 49 17.68 0.61 -8.05
C PHE A 49 16.71 -0.50 -7.67
N ASP A 50 16.90 -1.08 -6.49
CA ASP A 50 15.94 -2.04 -5.95
C ASP A 50 14.61 -1.33 -5.68
N GLU A 51 13.50 -1.93 -6.13
CA GLU A 51 12.18 -1.31 -6.07
C GLU A 51 11.80 -0.84 -4.65
N THR A 52 12.27 -1.55 -3.62
CA THR A 52 11.96 -1.31 -2.21
C THR A 52 12.90 -0.32 -1.51
N ASP A 53 13.91 0.22 -2.19
CA ASP A 53 14.87 1.13 -1.58
C ASP A 53 14.17 2.38 -1.01
N GLY A 54 14.39 2.62 0.29
CA GLY A 54 13.79 3.74 1.03
C GLY A 54 12.29 3.61 1.34
N LEU A 55 11.67 2.47 1.05
CA LEU A 55 10.21 2.28 1.12
C LEU A 55 9.80 1.21 2.13
N SER A 56 9.83 1.57 3.43
CA SER A 56 9.41 0.68 4.52
C SER A 56 7.99 0.14 4.32
N THR A 57 7.81 -1.15 4.58
CA THR A 57 6.49 -1.80 4.61
C THR A 57 5.86 -1.81 6.01
N VAL A 58 6.60 -1.38 7.03
CA VAL A 58 6.16 -1.33 8.42
C VAL A 58 5.57 0.06 8.69
N GLY A 59 4.28 0.11 9.02
CA GLY A 59 3.61 1.34 9.43
C GLY A 59 4.02 1.80 10.83
N VAL A 60 3.91 3.10 11.06
CA VAL A 60 4.12 3.74 12.36
C VAL A 60 2.77 3.88 13.04
N ALA A 61 2.60 3.17 14.15
CA ALA A 61 1.42 3.20 15.00
C ALA A 61 1.84 3.11 16.48
N PRO A 62 0.97 3.55 17.42
CA PRO A 62 1.11 3.18 18.82
C PRO A 62 0.87 1.68 19.05
#